data_AF-A0A2A2QL33-F1
#
_entry.id   AF-A0A2A2QL33-F1
#
_cell.length_a   1.000
_cell.length_b   1.000
_cell.length_c   1.000
_cell.angle_alpha   90.00
_cell.angle_beta   90.00
_cell.angle_gamma   90.00
#
_symmetry.space_group_name_H-M   'P 1'
#
loop_
_entity.id
_entity.type
_entity.pdbx_description
1 polymer ?
#
loop_
_entity_poly.entity_id
_entity_poly.type
_entity_poly.pdbx_seq_one_letter_code
_entity_poly.pdbx_strand_id
1 'polypeptide(L)'
;MKTKISIKGTGRRLTKQPIQAKSLKQRKDALERGERAPSRAFRIFKRADGSLSRVAINPESQRRKSATAWKSMPEVTKARHTLGLTQEAFAEMLGIGINTLRSWEQNKRQPSGAARTLIHIALKHPEVLQEAIA
;
A
#
# COMPACT_ATOMS: atom_id res chain seq x y z
N MET A 1 -10.26 -44.05 -13.63
CA MET A 1 -11.36 -43.68 -12.72
C MET A 1 -11.30 -42.16 -12.51
N LYS A 2 -12.28 -41.39 -12.98
CA LYS A 2 -12.30 -39.92 -12.87
C LYS A 2 -13.39 -39.51 -11.87
N THR A 3 -12.99 -39.06 -10.68
CA THR A 3 -13.93 -38.64 -9.64
C THR A 3 -14.47 -37.24 -9.96
N LYS A 4 -15.77 -37.14 -10.29
CA LYS A 4 -16.48 -35.86 -10.44
C LYS A 4 -16.74 -35.25 -9.05
N ILE A 5 -16.08 -34.14 -8.74
CA ILE A 5 -16.44 -33.33 -7.57
C ILE A 5 -17.61 -32.43 -7.98
N SER A 6 -18.81 -32.81 -7.54
CA SER A 6 -20.05 -32.05 -7.71
C SER A 6 -20.11 -30.90 -6.70
N ILE A 7 -19.79 -29.69 -7.14
CA ILE A 7 -19.99 -28.46 -6.37
C ILE A 7 -21.39 -27.91 -6.68
N LYS A 8 -22.39 -28.26 -5.87
CA LYS A 8 -23.67 -27.53 -5.83
C LYS A 8 -23.44 -26.19 -5.12
N GLY A 9 -23.03 -25.18 -5.88
CA GLY A 9 -22.93 -23.79 -5.41
C GLY A 9 -24.20 -23.01 -5.77
N THR A 10 -25.00 -22.69 -4.76
CA THR A 10 -26.16 -21.80 -4.82
C THR A 10 -25.80 -20.51 -5.57
N GLY A 11 -26.46 -20.25 -6.71
CA GLY A 11 -26.20 -19.10 -7.57
C GLY A 11 -26.56 -17.78 -6.91
N ARG A 12 -25.62 -17.22 -6.13
CA ARG A 12 -25.68 -15.80 -5.75
C ARG A 12 -25.43 -15.00 -7.03
N ARG A 13 -26.46 -14.37 -7.60
CA ARG A 13 -26.30 -13.37 -8.68
C ARG A 13 -25.32 -12.31 -8.17
N LEU A 14 -24.07 -12.40 -8.62
CA LEU A 14 -23.10 -11.33 -8.46
C LEU A 14 -23.51 -10.23 -9.45
N THR A 15 -24.27 -9.24 -8.98
CA THR A 15 -24.44 -7.99 -9.71
C THR A 15 -23.03 -7.43 -9.93
N LYS A 16 -22.53 -7.47 -11.17
CA LYS A 16 -21.27 -6.83 -11.56
C LYS A 16 -21.45 -5.31 -11.56
N GLN A 17 -21.72 -4.74 -10.38
CA GLN A 17 -21.59 -3.30 -10.17
C GLN A 17 -20.16 -2.92 -10.60
N PRO A 18 -19.99 -1.92 -11.48
CA PRO A 18 -18.68 -1.55 -11.96
C PRO A 18 -17.82 -1.13 -10.77
N ILE A 19 -16.63 -1.72 -10.67
CA ILE A 19 -15.72 -1.43 -9.58
C ILE A 19 -15.18 -0.02 -9.81
N GLN A 20 -15.65 0.96 -9.03
CA GLN A 20 -15.21 2.35 -9.16
C GLN A 20 -13.71 2.47 -8.81
N ALA A 21 -12.92 3.19 -9.62
CA ALA A 21 -11.47 3.31 -9.44
C ALA A 21 -11.07 3.94 -8.09
N LYS A 22 -11.81 4.95 -7.60
CA LYS A 22 -11.59 5.54 -6.26
C LYS A 22 -11.69 4.48 -5.15
N SER A 23 -12.63 3.54 -5.27
CA SER A 23 -12.78 2.42 -4.34
C SER A 23 -11.62 1.42 -4.40
N LEU A 24 -10.95 1.29 -5.55
CA LEU A 24 -9.79 0.39 -5.70
C LEU A 24 -8.56 0.96 -4.99
N LYS A 25 -8.31 2.27 -5.15
CA LYS A 25 -7.20 2.94 -4.46
C LYS A 25 -7.37 2.82 -2.95
N GLN A 26 -8.54 3.19 -2.41
CA GLN A 26 -8.82 3.09 -0.97
C GLN A 26 -8.65 1.66 -0.44
N ARG A 27 -9.09 0.65 -1.20
CA ARG A 27 -8.91 -0.76 -0.81
C ARG A 27 -7.45 -1.18 -0.83
N LYS A 28 -6.68 -0.76 -1.84
CA LYS A 28 -5.24 -0.99 -1.89
C LYS A 28 -4.54 -0.35 -0.69
N ASP A 29 -4.82 0.93 -0.44
CA ASP A 29 -4.24 1.69 0.67
C ASP A 29 -4.55 0.99 2.01
N ALA A 30 -5.78 0.52 2.22
CA ALA A 30 -6.16 -0.24 3.42
C ALA A 30 -5.42 -1.58 3.57
N LEU A 31 -5.07 -2.26 2.46
CA LEU A 31 -4.26 -3.49 2.49
C LEU A 31 -2.79 -3.18 2.83
N GLU A 32 -2.24 -2.13 2.24
CA GLU A 32 -0.86 -1.68 2.50
C GLU A 32 -0.68 -1.25 3.96
N ARG A 33 -1.65 -0.51 4.50
CA ARG A 33 -1.66 -0.05 5.90
C ARG A 33 -2.00 -1.15 6.92
N GLY A 34 -2.41 -2.33 6.46
CA GLY A 34 -2.83 -3.44 7.33
C GLY A 34 -4.15 -3.20 8.09
N GLU A 35 -4.96 -2.26 7.62
CA GLU A 35 -6.32 -2.00 8.12
C GLU A 35 -7.29 -3.10 7.66
N ARG A 36 -6.98 -3.74 6.52
CA ARG A 36 -7.79 -4.79 5.93
C ARG A 36 -6.97 -6.03 5.62
N ALA A 37 -7.53 -7.21 5.90
CA ALA A 37 -6.94 -8.46 5.43
C ALA A 37 -7.23 -8.66 3.93
N PRO A 38 -6.24 -9.13 3.15
CA PRO A 38 -6.48 -9.51 1.76
C PRO A 38 -7.47 -10.67 1.70
N SER A 39 -8.20 -10.81 0.59
CA SER A 39 -9.13 -11.95 0.43
C SER A 39 -8.40 -13.28 0.43
N ARG A 40 -7.17 -13.31 -0.13
CA ARG A 40 -6.27 -14.46 -0.16
C ARG A 40 -4.85 -13.93 -0.06
N ALA A 41 -3.98 -14.67 0.61
CA ALA A 41 -2.57 -14.34 0.68
C ALA A 41 -1.74 -15.59 0.33
N PHE A 42 -0.67 -15.39 -0.42
CA PHE A 42 0.25 -16.46 -0.81
C PHE A 42 1.69 -16.00 -0.61
N ARG A 43 2.54 -16.90 -0.12
CA ARG A 43 3.98 -16.75 -0.19
C ARG A 43 4.47 -17.37 -1.49
N ILE A 44 5.09 -16.57 -2.34
CA ILE A 44 5.64 -17.00 -3.63
C ILE A 44 7.14 -17.26 -3.45
N PHE A 45 7.64 -18.35 -4.01
CA PHE A 45 9.07 -18.69 -4.00
C PHE A 45 9.45 -19.37 -5.32
N LYS A 46 10.67 -19.10 -5.78
CA LYS A 46 11.24 -19.69 -6.99
C LYS A 46 11.87 -21.04 -6.63
N ARG A 47 11.57 -22.09 -7.40
CA ARG A 47 12.19 -23.41 -7.28
C ARG A 47 13.51 -23.46 -8.05
N ALA A 48 14.29 -24.52 -7.81
CA ALA A 48 15.55 -24.78 -8.49
C ALA A 48 15.41 -24.88 -10.03
N ASP A 49 14.28 -25.39 -10.51
CA ASP A 49 13.94 -25.50 -11.94
C ASP A 49 13.48 -24.16 -12.57
N GLY A 50 13.52 -23.07 -11.81
CA GLY A 50 13.05 -21.75 -12.24
C GLY A 50 11.55 -21.52 -12.15
N SER A 51 10.75 -22.55 -11.82
CA SER A 51 9.30 -22.42 -11.66
C SER A 51 8.92 -21.63 -10.39
N LEU A 52 7.78 -20.94 -10.43
CA LEU A 52 7.23 -20.26 -9.25
C LEU A 52 6.27 -21.19 -8.51
N SER A 53 6.53 -21.36 -7.22
CA SER A 53 5.61 -21.98 -6.27
C SER A 53 4.87 -20.93 -5.48
N ARG A 54 3.66 -21.27 -5.05
CA ARG A 54 2.92 -20.50 -4.06
C ARG A 54 2.39 -21.39 -2.96
N VAL A 55 2.49 -20.92 -1.73
CA VAL A 55 1.86 -21.57 -0.57
C VAL A 55 0.86 -20.59 0.02
N ALA A 56 -0.37 -21.04 0.26
CA ALA A 56 -1.37 -20.23 0.91
C ALA A 56 -0.90 -19.86 2.33
N ILE A 57 -1.01 -18.59 2.66
CA ILE A 57 -0.76 -18.10 4.02
C ILE A 57 -2.06 -17.53 4.58
N ASN A 58 -2.18 -17.55 5.91
CA ASN A 58 -3.33 -16.97 6.58
C ASN A 58 -3.42 -15.45 6.27
N PRO A 59 -4.52 -14.96 5.68
CA PRO A 59 -4.67 -13.54 5.34
C PRO A 59 -4.58 -12.61 6.54
N GLU A 60 -5.02 -13.04 7.72
CA GLU A 60 -4.95 -12.25 8.95
C GLU A 60 -3.50 -12.11 9.43
N SER A 61 -2.69 -13.15 9.29
CA SER A 61 -1.25 -13.06 9.55
C SER A 61 -0.57 -12.08 8.60
N GLN A 62 -0.99 -12.02 7.32
CA GLN A 62 -0.48 -11.04 6.36
C GLN A 62 -0.89 -9.61 6.72
N ARG A 63 -2.16 -9.40 7.11
CA ARG A 63 -2.65 -8.10 7.58
C ARG A 63 -1.81 -7.55 8.73
N ARG A 64 -1.58 -8.39 9.76
CA ARG A 64 -0.78 -8.01 10.94
C ARG A 64 0.64 -7.63 10.54
N LYS A 65 1.28 -8.39 9.65
CA LYS A 65 2.61 -8.06 9.10
C LYS A 65 2.61 -6.71 8.39
N SER A 66 1.63 -6.44 7.52
CA SER A 66 1.48 -5.14 6.85
C SER A 66 1.28 -4.01 7.86
N ALA A 67 0.45 -4.20 8.88
CA ALA A 67 0.20 -3.19 9.92
C ALA A 67 1.49 -2.87 10.71
N THR A 68 2.26 -3.89 11.10
CA THR A 68 3.55 -3.68 11.77
C THR A 68 4.54 -2.96 10.86
N ALA A 69 4.66 -3.38 9.60
CA ALA A 69 5.54 -2.74 8.63
C ALA A 69 5.16 -1.27 8.41
N TRP A 70 3.87 -0.99 8.20
CA TRP A 70 3.36 0.37 8.05
C TRP A 70 3.63 1.23 9.28
N LYS A 71 3.38 0.71 10.49
CA LYS A 71 3.66 1.44 11.74
C LYS A 71 5.14 1.84 11.85
N SER A 72 6.04 0.96 11.41
CA SER A 72 7.50 1.20 11.44
C SER A 72 8.02 2.11 10.32
N MET A 73 7.21 2.47 9.32
CA MET A 73 7.64 3.36 8.26
C MET A 73 7.91 4.79 8.78
N PRO A 74 8.87 5.51 8.19
CA PRO A 74 9.06 6.93 8.46
C PRO A 74 7.80 7.74 8.14
N GLU A 75 7.55 8.80 8.93
CA GLU A 75 6.41 9.70 8.71
C GLU A 75 6.43 10.34 7.32
N VAL A 76 7.62 10.64 6.78
CA VAL A 76 7.79 11.15 5.42
C VAL A 76 7.27 10.15 4.36
N THR A 77 7.53 8.87 4.54
CA THR A 77 7.04 7.81 3.65
C THR A 77 5.52 7.71 3.76
N LYS A 78 4.99 7.73 4.98
CA LYS A 78 3.55 7.71 5.21
C LYS A 78 2.86 8.90 4.54
N ALA A 79 3.41 10.11 4.70
CA ALA A 79 2.89 11.33 4.09
C ALA A 79 2.80 11.21 2.56
N ARG A 80 3.88 10.75 1.91
CA ARG A 80 3.90 10.53 0.46
C ARG A 80 2.83 9.52 0.01
N HIS A 81 2.69 8.41 0.73
CA HIS A 81 1.67 7.40 0.42
C HIS A 81 0.24 7.93 0.61
N THR A 82 0.00 8.74 1.66
CA THR A 82 -1.29 9.39 1.91
C THR A 82 -1.68 10.31 0.74
N LEU A 83 -0.73 11.10 0.24
CA LEU A 83 -0.95 11.95 -0.93
C LEU A 83 -1.05 11.17 -2.25
N GLY A 84 -0.62 9.90 -2.27
CA GLY A 84 -0.65 9.05 -3.46
C GLY A 84 0.40 9.39 -4.51
N LEU A 85 1.51 10.03 -4.09
CA LEU A 85 2.56 10.53 -4.97
C LEU A 85 3.73 9.53 -5.12
N THR A 86 4.39 9.59 -6.28
CA THR A 86 5.70 8.93 -6.48
C THR A 86 6.79 9.65 -5.68
N GLN A 87 7.97 9.04 -5.55
CA GLN A 87 9.09 9.70 -4.89
C GLN A 87 9.48 10.99 -5.62
N GLU A 88 9.49 10.93 -6.95
CA GLU A 88 9.81 12.06 -7.83
C GLU A 88 8.83 13.22 -7.60
N ALA A 89 7.53 12.95 -7.72
CA ALA A 89 6.49 13.99 -7.59
C ALA A 89 6.44 14.59 -6.16
N PHE A 90 6.66 13.77 -5.13
CA PHE A 90 6.69 14.27 -3.76
C PHE A 90 7.95 15.08 -3.46
N ALA A 91 9.09 14.73 -4.04
CA ALA A 91 10.32 15.51 -3.93
C ALA A 91 10.17 16.87 -4.64
N GLU A 92 9.56 16.88 -5.82
CA GLU A 92 9.22 18.10 -6.57
C GLU A 92 8.28 19.02 -5.79
N MET A 93 7.18 18.48 -5.25
CA MET A 93 6.25 19.22 -4.38
C MET A 93 6.96 19.85 -3.17
N LEU A 94 7.91 19.14 -2.55
CA LEU A 94 8.69 19.65 -1.42
C LEU A 94 9.81 20.62 -1.83
N GLY A 95 10.09 20.77 -3.13
CA GLY A 95 11.21 21.56 -3.64
C GLY A 95 12.58 20.99 -3.25
N ILE A 96 12.70 19.66 -3.12
CA ILE A 96 13.95 18.99 -2.73
C ILE A 96 14.41 17.98 -3.79
N GLY A 97 15.70 17.64 -3.78
CA GLY A 97 16.22 16.57 -4.62
C GLY A 97 15.71 15.18 -4.20
N ILE A 98 15.45 14.29 -5.17
CA ILE A 98 15.00 12.92 -4.91
C ILE A 98 15.91 12.12 -3.98
N ASN A 99 17.23 12.37 -4.03
CA ASN A 99 18.19 11.72 -3.14
C ASN A 99 18.02 12.14 -1.68
N THR A 100 17.58 13.38 -1.45
CA THR A 100 17.23 13.89 -0.11
C THR A 100 16.00 13.17 0.41
N LEU A 101 14.94 13.08 -0.39
CA LEU A 101 13.74 12.32 -0.02
C LEU A 101 14.07 10.86 0.29
N ARG A 102 14.83 10.18 -0.58
CA ARG A 102 15.26 8.79 -0.37
C ARG A 102 16.08 8.62 0.91
N SER A 103 16.93 9.58 1.24
CA SER A 103 17.69 9.56 2.49
C SER A 103 16.79 9.67 3.72
N TRP A 104 15.72 10.49 3.64
CA TRP A 104 14.72 10.59 4.70
C TRP A 104 13.86 9.33 4.82
N GLU A 105 13.36 8.78 3.70
CA GLU A 105 12.56 7.54 3.70
C GLU A 105 13.35 6.30 4.13
N GLN A 106 14.69 6.34 4.03
CA GLN A 106 15.59 5.29 4.53
C GLN A 106 16.12 5.56 5.95
N ASN A 107 15.67 6.63 6.62
CA ASN A 107 16.17 7.09 7.92
C ASN A 107 17.69 7.38 7.96
N LYS A 108 18.35 7.60 6.81
CA LYS A 108 19.77 7.97 6.75
C LYS A 108 20.02 9.40 7.18
N ARG A 109 19.03 10.28 6.97
CA ARG A 109 19.03 11.68 7.38
C ARG A 109 17.64 12.05 7.84
N GLN A 110 17.51 13.10 8.63
CA GLN A 110 16.22 13.60 9.09
C GLN A 110 15.78 14.84 8.31
N PRO A 111 14.46 15.04 8.12
CA PRO A 111 13.94 16.29 7.57
C PRO A 111 14.23 17.48 8.46
N SER A 112 14.38 18.67 7.85
CA SER A 112 14.50 19.95 8.56
C SER A 112 13.24 20.26 9.37
N GLY A 113 13.30 21.22 10.29
CA GLY A 113 12.15 21.62 11.10
C GLY A 113 10.92 21.99 10.25
N ALA A 114 11.10 22.86 9.26
CA ALA A 114 10.04 23.24 8.33
C ALA A 114 9.49 22.05 7.51
N ALA A 115 10.38 21.17 7.03
CA ALA A 115 9.96 19.98 6.28
C ALA A 115 9.15 19.01 7.15
N ARG A 116 9.50 18.85 8.44
CA ARG A 116 8.72 18.03 9.39
C ARG A 116 7.31 18.59 9.58
N THR A 117 7.17 19.91 9.70
CA THR A 117 5.85 20.56 9.79
C THR A 117 5.01 20.27 8.55
N LEU A 118 5.60 20.40 7.35
CA LEU A 118 4.91 20.11 6.10
C LEU A 118 4.51 18.63 5.96
N ILE A 119 5.40 17.71 6.34
CA ILE A 119 5.11 16.27 6.41
C ILE A 119 3.94 15.98 7.37
N HIS A 120 3.89 16.66 8.52
CA HIS A 120 2.81 16.51 9.48
C HIS A 120 1.47 17.04 8.95
N ILE A 121 1.50 18.17 8.25
CA ILE A 121 0.31 18.70 7.54
C ILE A 121 -0.16 17.69 6.49
N ALA A 122 0.74 17.13 5.69
CA ALA A 122 0.41 16.12 4.69
C ALA A 122 -0.28 14.88 5.28
N LEU A 123 0.02 14.52 6.53
CA LEU A 123 -0.59 13.39 7.22
C LEU A 123 -1.98 13.71 7.78
N LYS A 124 -2.17 14.93 8.31
CA LYS A 124 -3.42 15.34 8.96
C LYS A 124 -4.45 15.94 8.00
N HIS A 125 -3.97 16.71 7.05
CA HIS A 125 -4.74 17.52 6.12
C HIS A 125 -4.20 17.35 4.68
N PRO A 126 -4.19 16.11 4.14
CA PRO A 126 -3.68 15.85 2.79
C PRO A 126 -4.41 16.67 1.70
N GLU A 127 -5.67 17.00 1.92
CA GLU A 127 -6.50 17.81 1.02
C GLU A 127 -5.89 19.19 0.74
N VAL A 128 -5.27 19.83 1.74
CA VAL A 128 -4.66 21.16 1.62
C VAL A 128 -3.48 21.14 0.64
N LEU A 129 -2.67 20.08 0.70
CA LEU A 129 -1.53 19.94 -0.20
C LEU A 129 -1.95 19.45 -1.58
N GLN A 130 -2.99 18.61 -1.67
CA GLN A 130 -3.53 18.20 -2.97
C GLN A 130 -4.10 19.39 -3.74
N GLU A 131 -4.76 20.33 -3.05
CA GLU A 131 -5.22 21.58 -3.65
C GLU A 131 -4.06 22.47 -4.09
N ALA A 132 -3.01 22.59 -3.28
CA ALA A 132 -1.84 23.43 -3.61
C ALA A 132 -1.01 22.95 -4.81
N ILE A 133 -1.18 21.69 -5.23
CA ILE A 133 -0.45 21.06 -6.36
C ILE A 133 -1.33 20.96 -7.61
N ALA A 134 -2.65 21.18 -7.47
CA ALA A 134 -3.62 21.07 -8.56
C ALA A 134 -3.52 22.25 -9.54
#